data_AF-A0A931VPN6-F1
#
_entry.id   AF-A0A931VPN6-F1
#
_cell.length_a   1.000
_cell.length_b   1.000
_cell.length_c   1.000
_cell.angle_alpha   90.00
_cell.angle_beta   90.00
_cell.angle_gamma   90.00
#
_symmetry.space_group_name_H-M   'P 1'
#
loop_
_entity.id
_entity.type
_entity.pdbx_description
1 polymer ?
#
loop_
_entity_poly.entity_id
_entity_poly.type
_entity_poly.pdbx_seq_one_letter_code
_entity_poly.pdbx_strand_id
1 'polypeptide(L)'
;MLQRILDQTDTHTRIISTLTYLRLEWQKATNGASLIETDGKIGLVLADLINGFGLDVNDQCQILGNDLFLELKDFLYAPRHI
;
A
#
# COMPACT_ATOMS: atom_id res chain seq x y z
N MET A 1 -27.75 4.97 -9.75
CA MET A 1 -27.21 4.01 -8.75
C MET A 1 -26.15 3.09 -9.37
N LEU A 2 -26.44 2.42 -10.48
CA LEU A 2 -25.47 1.54 -11.18
C LEU A 2 -24.22 2.24 -11.70
N GLN A 3 -24.34 3.44 -12.30
CA GLN A 3 -23.18 4.21 -12.75
C GLN A 3 -22.23 4.59 -11.60
N ARG A 4 -22.77 4.91 -10.42
CA ARG A 4 -21.97 5.27 -9.23
C ARG A 4 -21.14 4.09 -8.72
N ILE A 5 -21.68 2.87 -8.80
CA ILE A 5 -20.97 1.64 -8.40
C ILE A 5 -19.83 1.35 -9.38
N LEU A 6 -20.08 1.44 -10.69
CA LEU A 6 -19.06 1.21 -11.73
C LEU A 6 -17.91 2.23 -11.64
N ASP A 7 -18.23 3.50 -11.39
CA ASP A 7 -17.25 4.59 -11.26
C ASP A 7 -16.39 4.44 -9.98
N GLN A 8 -16.99 3.93 -8.90
CA GLN A 8 -16.27 3.60 -7.67
C GLN A 8 -15.35 2.39 -7.84
N THR A 9 -15.78 1.35 -8.57
CA THR A 9 -14.94 0.19 -8.87
C THR A 9 -13.74 0.58 -9.75
N ASP A 10 -13.91 1.50 -10.70
CA ASP A 10 -12.80 2.05 -11.50
C ASP A 10 -11.82 2.83 -10.62
N THR A 11 -12.34 3.67 -9.71
CA THR A 11 -11.50 4.43 -8.77
C THR A 11 -10.69 3.53 -7.83
N HIS A 12 -11.33 2.51 -7.24
CA HIS A 12 -10.68 1.55 -6.36
C HIS A 12 -9.54 0.81 -7.07
N THR A 13 -9.84 0.28 -8.26
CA THR A 13 -8.87 -0.44 -9.09
C THR A 13 -7.68 0.45 -9.48
N ARG A 14 -7.93 1.72 -9.78
CA ARG A 14 -6.87 2.69 -10.07
C ARG A 14 -5.98 2.95 -8.86
N ILE A 15 -6.55 3.15 -7.66
CA ILE A 15 -5.78 3.36 -6.43
C ILE A 15 -4.84 2.18 -6.19
N ILE A 16 -5.35 0.95 -6.25
CA ILE A 16 -4.55 -0.27 -6.08
C ILE A 16 -3.44 -0.34 -7.12
N SER A 17 -3.77 -0.11 -8.39
CA SER A 17 -2.80 -0.17 -9.48
C SER A 17 -1.69 0.87 -9.33
N THR A 18 -2.05 2.10 -8.97
CA THR A 18 -1.10 3.21 -8.77
C THR A 18 -0.18 2.95 -7.58
N LEU A 19 -0.70 2.52 -6.43
CA LEU A 19 0.12 2.24 -5.25
C LEU A 19 1.03 1.02 -5.47
N THR A 20 0.52 -0.02 -6.15
CA THR A 20 1.33 -1.18 -6.56
C THR A 20 2.50 -0.74 -7.44
N TYR A 21 2.22 0.10 -8.45
CA TYR A 21 3.24 0.62 -9.36
C TYR A 21 4.28 1.45 -8.61
N LEU A 22 3.85 2.35 -7.72
CA LEU A 22 4.74 3.18 -6.93
C LEU A 22 5.70 2.35 -6.06
N ARG A 23 5.19 1.32 -5.39
CA ARG A 23 6.02 0.37 -4.64
C ARG A 23 7.06 -0.31 -5.53
N LEU A 24 6.66 -0.79 -6.71
CA LEU A 24 7.58 -1.45 -7.66
C LEU A 24 8.72 -0.54 -8.09
N GLU A 25 8.42 0.71 -8.44
CA GLU A 25 9.42 1.69 -8.84
C GLU A 25 10.42 1.98 -7.72
N TRP A 26 9.94 2.09 -6.47
CA TRP A 26 10.82 2.29 -5.33
C TRP A 26 11.66 1.06 -4.99
N GLN A 27 11.11 -0.16 -5.05
CA GLN A 27 11.92 -1.37 -4.88
C GLN A 27 12.99 -1.47 -5.97
N LYS A 28 12.66 -1.10 -7.20
CA LYS A 28 13.65 -1.07 -8.29
C LYS A 28 14.75 -0.04 -8.01
N ALA A 29 14.38 1.15 -7.53
CA ALA A 29 15.34 2.20 -7.18
C ALA A 29 16.28 1.79 -6.01
N THR A 30 15.85 0.89 -5.15
CA THR A 30 16.63 0.38 -4.01
C THR A 30 17.36 -0.93 -4.33
N ASN A 31 17.39 -1.36 -5.61
CA ASN A 31 17.91 -2.67 -6.04
C ASN A 31 17.30 -3.85 -5.27
N GLY A 32 16.03 -3.75 -4.89
CA GLY A 32 15.29 -4.78 -4.17
C GLY A 32 15.51 -4.80 -2.66
N ALA A 33 16.23 -3.83 -2.09
CA ALA A 33 16.34 -3.70 -0.64
C ALA A 33 14.98 -3.41 0.00
N SER A 34 14.81 -3.80 1.28
CA SER A 34 13.58 -3.54 2.03
C SER A 34 13.26 -2.05 2.01
N LEU A 35 12.00 -1.72 1.68
CA LEU A 35 11.53 -0.34 1.65
C LEU A 35 11.44 0.30 3.04
N ILE A 36 11.47 -0.50 4.11
CA ILE A 36 11.50 0.00 5.49
C ILE A 36 12.92 0.45 5.87
N GLU A 37 13.93 -0.26 5.38
CA GLU A 37 15.34 -0.02 5.71
C GLU A 37 15.96 1.13 4.90
N THR A 38 15.25 1.65 3.90
CA THR A 38 15.66 2.85 3.17
C THR A 38 15.70 4.07 4.08
N ASP A 39 16.65 4.99 3.85
CA ASP A 39 16.76 6.26 4.60
C ASP A 39 15.46 7.07 4.59
N GLY A 40 14.69 6.97 3.49
CA GLY A 40 13.39 7.63 3.34
C GLY A 40 12.22 6.91 4.02
N LYS A 41 12.42 5.71 4.58
CA LYS A 41 11.39 4.86 5.18
C LYS A 41 10.15 4.70 4.29
N ILE A 42 10.39 4.51 3.00
CA ILE A 42 9.36 4.51 1.96
C ILE A 42 8.24 3.50 2.26
N GLY A 43 8.57 2.36 2.86
CA GLY A 43 7.59 1.36 3.29
C GLY A 43 6.56 1.93 4.27
N LEU A 44 6.97 2.82 5.19
CA LEU A 44 6.05 3.45 6.14
C LEU A 44 5.14 4.48 5.47
N VAL A 45 5.65 5.22 4.48
CA VAL A 45 4.83 6.16 3.69
C VAL A 45 3.76 5.41 2.91
N LEU A 46 4.11 4.27 2.28
CA LEU A 46 3.13 3.41 1.62
C LEU A 46 2.08 2.88 2.61
N ALA A 47 2.50 2.42 3.79
CA ALA A 47 1.58 1.96 4.83
C ALA A 47 0.58 3.05 5.25
N ASP A 48 1.04 4.28 5.41
CA ASP A 48 0.18 5.42 5.78
C ASP A 48 -0.84 5.75 4.68
N LEU A 49 -0.40 5.79 3.42
CA LEU A 49 -1.30 6.00 2.27
C LEU A 49 -2.39 4.93 2.21
N ILE A 50 -2.00 3.66 2.33
CA ILE A 50 -2.90 2.51 2.32
C ILE A 50 -3.93 2.60 3.46
N ASN A 51 -3.49 2.93 4.67
CA ASN A 51 -4.38 3.14 5.82
C ASN A 51 -5.31 4.34 5.62
N GLY A 52 -4.83 5.40 4.98
CA GLY A 52 -5.62 6.59 4.64
C GLY A 52 -6.72 6.33 3.63
N PHE A 53 -6.51 5.40 2.68
CA PHE A 53 -7.53 4.99 1.71
C PHE A 53 -8.53 3.96 2.27
N GLY A 54 -8.30 3.41 3.47
CA GLY A 54 -9.19 2.43 4.09
C GLY A 54 -9.27 1.10 3.32
N LEU A 55 -8.18 0.72 2.64
CA LEU A 55 -8.08 -0.50 1.84
C LEU A 55 -8.07 -1.75 2.72
N ASP A 56 -8.69 -2.83 2.24
CA ASP A 56 -8.79 -4.07 3.02
C ASP A 56 -7.49 -4.90 2.98
N VAL A 57 -7.44 -5.98 3.76
CA VAL A 57 -6.24 -6.83 3.88
C VAL A 57 -5.78 -7.41 2.53
N ASN A 58 -6.71 -7.75 1.63
CA ASN A 58 -6.37 -8.31 0.33
C ASN A 58 -5.74 -7.24 -0.56
N ASP A 59 -6.32 -6.04 -0.57
CA ASP A 59 -5.77 -4.90 -1.32
C ASP A 59 -4.40 -4.49 -0.78
N GLN A 60 -4.25 -4.47 0.55
CA GLN A 60 -2.98 -4.22 1.23
C GLN A 60 -1.89 -5.20 0.80
N CYS A 61 -2.21 -6.49 0.81
CA CYS A 61 -1.30 -7.55 0.38
C CYS A 61 -0.97 -7.43 -1.12
N GLN A 62 -1.95 -7.08 -1.96
CA GLN A 62 -1.73 -6.87 -3.40
C GLN A 62 -0.78 -5.69 -3.65
N ILE A 63 -0.99 -4.57 -2.97
CA ILE A 63 -0.18 -3.36 -3.13
C ILE A 63 1.24 -3.58 -2.65
N LEU A 64 1.39 -4.09 -1.43
CA LEU A 64 2.69 -4.22 -0.75
C LEU A 64 3.49 -5.44 -1.25
N GLY A 65 2.81 -6.46 -1.75
CA GLY A 65 3.42 -7.77 -1.95
C GLY A 65 3.69 -8.46 -0.61
N ASN A 66 3.90 -9.78 -0.67
CA ASN A 66 3.94 -10.62 0.53
C ASN A 66 5.02 -10.20 1.53
N ASP A 67 6.25 -9.95 1.07
CA ASP A 67 7.39 -9.69 1.96
C ASP A 67 7.23 -8.36 2.71
N LEU A 68 6.99 -7.27 1.97
CA LEU A 68 6.81 -5.95 2.57
C LEU A 68 5.52 -5.87 3.40
N PHE A 69 4.46 -6.59 3.03
CA PHE A 69 3.25 -6.69 3.86
C PHE A 69 3.55 -7.35 5.22
N LEU A 70 4.34 -8.42 5.24
CA LEU A 70 4.74 -9.08 6.49
C LEU A 70 5.60 -8.15 7.35
N GLU A 71 6.54 -7.42 6.73
CA GLU A 71 7.37 -6.44 7.44
C GLU A 71 6.55 -5.27 8.02
N LEU A 72 5.48 -4.85 7.33
CA LEU A 72 4.62 -3.73 7.73
C LEU A 72 3.39 -4.12 8.56
N LYS A 73 3.12 -5.41 8.73
CA LYS A 73 1.90 -5.90 9.38
C LYS A 73 1.68 -5.25 10.75
N ASP A 74 2.74 -5.15 11.54
CA ASP A 74 2.67 -4.56 12.88
C ASP A 74 2.39 -3.05 12.83
N PHE A 75 2.81 -2.35 11.78
CA PHE A 75 2.51 -0.93 11.57
C PHE A 75 1.08 -0.70 11.05
N LEU A 76 0.62 -1.54 10.13
CA LEU A 76 -0.73 -1.45 9.54
C LEU A 76 -1.82 -1.68 10.60
N TYR A 77 -1.56 -2.58 11.54
CA TYR A 77 -2.52 -2.97 12.58
C TYR A 77 -2.13 -2.51 13.98
N ALA A 78 -1.10 -1.65 14.12
CA ALA A 78 -0.77 -1.04 15.40
C ALA A 78 -2.00 -0.31 15.95
N PRO A 79 -2.30 -0.45 17.26
CA PRO A 79 -3.32 0.37 17.89
C PRO A 79 -2.95 1.84 17.67
N ARG A 80 -3.79 2.58 16.93
CA ARG A 80 -3.64 4.03 16.84
C ARG A 80 -3.96 4.57 18.23
N HIS A 81 -2.93 4.97 18.98
CA HIS A 81 -3.12 5.75 20.19
C HIS A 81 -3.73 7.10 19.78
N ILE A 82 -5.05 7.20 19.89
CA ILE A 82 -5.82 8.46 19.83
C ILE A 82 -5.87 9.02 21.24
#